data_AF-A7VRI6-F1
#
_entry.id   AF-A7VRI6-F1
#
_cell.length_a   1.000
_cell.length_b   1.000
_cell.length_c   1.000
_cell.angle_alpha   90.00
_cell.angle_beta   90.00
_cell.angle_gamma   90.00
#
_symmetry.space_group_name_H-M   'P 1'
#
loop_
_entity.id
_entity.type
_entity.pdbx_description
1 polymer ?
#
loop_
_entity_poly.entity_id
_entity_poly.type
_entity_poly.pdbx_seq_one_letter_code
_entity_poly.pdbx_strand_id
1 'polypeptide(L)'
;MKKIGACLLLIGSFLVLSLFTGCQARTVTVDTVLTVDSSWSGSRVMTVAFSAADYPDEQSRAALDGMMARCPSAMTYGKQEKDSQIQYVFTLEFTSHEDYQKKLEALMGSAPYGVFSHTDSIFFKGTRIYEDFDSAALFAWMLEEPEEKPGFSLQCGKTSVVLDGKALPTPGRITVNQVEELQPVDEISISTVSYGRGVYDRTFSFYIPKSTVLALGNDLVTYMNARSEGADSVDWQEFPSGNIYTAAFHGVSLERLEEITDLLMNTDACSQISYAAQQDAETYFSKRAAFEETLDLSAYGGEDGGEIKISYEYENKSSLELFTPQRYQEGQWESFGAVGENTVRMETTGTGMKIRITDGWDYPVDEARITLICLGNGNYTRQIDFLFPKDGKEGAKYAQEMLKKKDASLEITQLEDEEHLVCRVSFSGTAEEISEKVKMLFGPGNSFSYQSQGQGVDLNQEVSIIDNIQMGRLFQGEHQGVPVTYTVQTNGKESLTSLHYEGESRNRDIKIVNGSVIESFQLDGGNGRVVYNGTEPRFWGVVFYFTIAVLVVAGVVTLIVFLRRRAIREGKSTKGVLSQLAEKKELPGETPEEARESVEDILSKL
;
A
#
# COMPACT_ATOMS: atom_id res chain seq x y z
N MET A 1 -60.23 31.07 -25.74
CA MET A 1 -59.33 30.54 -24.69
C MET A 1 -58.16 29.68 -25.21
N LYS A 2 -58.21 29.05 -26.41
CA LYS A 2 -57.10 28.20 -26.91
C LYS A 2 -55.81 28.92 -27.38
N LYS A 3 -55.83 30.23 -27.65
CA LYS A 3 -54.64 30.98 -28.12
C LYS A 3 -53.73 31.54 -27.02
N ILE A 4 -54.23 31.64 -25.78
CA ILE A 4 -53.46 32.19 -24.65
C ILE A 4 -52.59 31.10 -23.99
N GLY A 5 -53.08 29.85 -23.94
CA GLY A 5 -52.31 28.72 -23.42
C GLY A 5 -51.08 28.35 -24.27
N ALA A 6 -51.14 28.52 -25.59
CA ALA A 6 -50.01 28.25 -26.48
C ALA A 6 -48.89 29.28 -26.33
N CYS A 7 -49.20 30.56 -26.13
CA CYS A 7 -48.20 31.59 -25.87
C CYS A 7 -47.57 31.45 -24.48
N LEU A 8 -48.33 31.07 -23.44
CA LEU A 8 -47.78 30.82 -22.10
C LEU A 8 -46.91 29.57 -22.03
N LEU A 9 -47.23 28.53 -22.81
CA LEU A 9 -46.37 27.34 -22.95
C LEU A 9 -45.09 27.62 -23.74
N LEU A 10 -45.14 28.46 -24.77
CA LEU A 10 -43.94 28.88 -25.52
C LEU A 10 -43.03 29.80 -24.69
N ILE A 11 -43.60 30.74 -23.93
CA ILE A 11 -42.83 31.62 -23.03
C ILE A 11 -42.27 30.82 -21.84
N GLY A 12 -43.05 29.88 -21.28
CA GLY A 12 -42.59 28.97 -20.23
C GLY A 12 -41.50 28.00 -20.73
N SER A 13 -41.62 27.49 -21.95
CA SER A 13 -40.59 26.64 -22.57
C SER A 13 -39.32 27.42 -22.90
N PHE A 14 -39.41 28.70 -23.28
CA PHE A 14 -38.25 29.55 -23.51
C PHE A 14 -37.55 29.94 -22.19
N LEU A 15 -38.33 30.19 -21.12
CA LEU A 15 -37.81 30.45 -19.77
C LEU A 15 -37.12 29.21 -19.17
N VAL A 16 -37.68 28.01 -19.37
CA VAL A 16 -37.07 26.75 -18.92
C VAL A 16 -35.84 26.39 -19.74
N LEU A 17 -35.81 26.69 -21.04
CA LEU A 17 -34.59 26.50 -21.88
C LEU A 17 -33.48 27.51 -21.55
N SER A 18 -33.80 28.74 -21.11
CA SER A 18 -32.80 29.69 -20.62
C SER A 18 -32.28 29.39 -19.21
N LEU A 19 -32.95 28.53 -18.45
CA LEU A 19 -32.51 28.07 -17.12
C LEU A 19 -31.56 26.86 -17.20
N PHE A 20 -31.30 26.33 -18.40
CA PHE A 20 -30.32 25.29 -18.67
C PHE A 20 -29.10 25.79 -19.48
N THR A 21 -28.70 27.06 -19.31
CA THR A 21 -27.29 27.39 -19.51
C THR A 21 -26.54 26.84 -18.30
N GLY A 22 -26.15 25.57 -18.34
CA GLY A 22 -25.10 25.10 -17.44
C GLY A 22 -23.94 26.10 -17.54
N CYS A 23 -23.45 26.61 -16.41
CA CYS A 23 -22.26 27.45 -16.37
C CYS A 23 -21.15 26.69 -17.11
N GLN A 24 -20.92 27.02 -18.38
CA GLN A 24 -19.70 26.63 -19.04
C GLN A 24 -18.59 27.34 -18.28
N ALA A 25 -17.69 26.56 -17.68
CA ALA A 25 -16.53 27.11 -17.01
C ALA A 25 -15.84 28.08 -17.97
N ARG A 26 -15.64 29.31 -17.52
CA ARG A 26 -14.97 30.35 -18.33
C ARG A 26 -13.58 29.85 -18.69
N THR A 27 -13.15 30.01 -19.93
CA THR A 27 -11.78 29.63 -20.31
C THR A 27 -10.83 30.79 -20.07
N VAL A 28 -9.81 30.56 -19.25
CA VAL A 28 -8.75 31.51 -18.93
C VAL A 28 -7.44 30.97 -19.50
N THR A 29 -6.71 31.80 -20.24
CA THR A 29 -5.47 31.38 -20.90
C THR A 29 -4.25 31.73 -20.07
N VAL A 30 -3.24 30.86 -20.14
CA VAL A 30 -1.90 31.04 -19.57
C VAL A 30 -0.91 31.27 -20.69
N ASP A 31 -0.55 32.54 -20.95
CA ASP A 31 0.50 32.89 -21.90
C ASP A 31 1.87 32.68 -21.23
N THR A 32 2.84 32.08 -21.93
CA THR A 32 4.14 31.67 -21.35
C THR A 32 5.31 32.13 -22.18
N VAL A 33 6.34 32.65 -21.50
CA VAL A 33 7.67 32.89 -22.06
C VAL A 33 8.70 32.21 -21.16
N LEU A 34 9.36 31.18 -21.67
CA LEU A 34 10.51 30.55 -21.03
C LEU A 34 11.78 31.17 -21.60
N THR A 35 12.58 31.84 -20.78
CA THR A 35 13.88 32.39 -21.17
C THR A 35 14.97 31.54 -20.55
N VAL A 36 15.91 31.08 -21.35
CA VAL A 36 17.06 30.30 -20.90
C VAL A 36 18.36 30.81 -21.51
N ASP A 37 19.43 30.75 -20.73
CA ASP A 37 20.79 30.94 -21.19
C ASP A 37 21.50 29.60 -21.48
N SER A 38 22.76 29.66 -21.92
CA SER A 38 23.58 28.49 -22.25
C SER A 38 23.92 27.58 -21.07
N SER A 39 23.63 28.00 -19.84
CA SER A 39 23.78 27.18 -18.61
C SER A 39 22.45 26.62 -18.12
N TRP A 40 21.38 26.75 -18.91
CA TRP A 40 20.02 26.40 -18.51
C TRP A 40 19.55 27.14 -17.25
N SER A 41 20.09 28.32 -17.00
CA SER A 41 19.55 29.27 -16.02
C SER A 41 18.59 30.22 -16.73
N GLY A 42 17.64 30.78 -15.99
CA GLY A 42 16.72 31.76 -16.56
C GLY A 42 15.40 31.88 -15.82
N SER A 43 14.34 32.16 -16.57
CA SER A 43 13.02 32.39 -15.98
C SER A 43 11.87 31.96 -16.88
N ARG A 44 10.79 31.50 -16.25
CA ARG A 44 9.50 31.25 -16.88
C ARG A 44 8.52 32.30 -16.40
N VAL A 45 8.09 33.16 -17.32
CA VAL A 45 7.07 34.19 -17.08
C VAL A 45 5.74 33.69 -17.65
N MET A 46 4.73 33.63 -16.80
CA MET A 46 3.39 33.15 -17.13
C MET A 46 2.36 34.23 -16.83
N THR A 47 1.60 34.65 -17.84
CA THR A 47 0.54 35.66 -17.69
C THR A 47 -0.82 34.98 -17.74
N VAL A 48 -1.56 35.09 -16.63
CA VAL A 48 -2.95 34.62 -16.51
C VAL A 48 -3.86 35.84 -16.62
N ALA A 49 -4.71 35.86 -17.65
CA ALA A 49 -5.55 37.02 -17.96
C ALA A 49 -7.03 36.73 -17.75
N PHE A 50 -7.66 37.46 -16.83
CA PHE A 50 -9.10 37.41 -16.55
C PHE A 50 -9.81 38.60 -17.18
N SER A 51 -11.01 38.38 -17.72
CA SER A 51 -11.86 39.50 -18.17
C SER A 51 -12.32 40.32 -16.97
N ALA A 52 -12.10 41.64 -16.95
CA ALA A 52 -12.57 42.49 -15.86
C ALA A 52 -14.11 42.51 -15.75
N ALA A 53 -14.83 42.19 -16.82
CA ALA A 53 -16.29 42.09 -16.84
C ALA A 53 -16.81 40.89 -16.01
N ASP A 54 -15.98 39.86 -15.84
CA ASP A 54 -16.30 38.67 -15.05
C ASP A 54 -16.19 38.91 -13.53
N TYR A 55 -15.57 40.04 -13.14
CA TYR A 55 -15.29 40.46 -11.77
C TYR A 55 -15.68 41.94 -11.59
N PRO A 56 -16.99 42.26 -11.66
CA PRO A 56 -17.48 43.64 -11.75
C PRO A 56 -17.41 44.42 -10.43
N ASP A 57 -17.33 43.74 -9.30
CA ASP A 57 -17.36 44.34 -7.96
C ASP A 57 -16.09 44.03 -7.14
N GLU A 58 -15.87 44.82 -6.09
CA GLU A 58 -14.68 44.71 -5.23
C GLU A 58 -14.59 43.37 -4.51
N GLN A 59 -15.72 42.74 -4.17
CA GLN A 59 -15.74 41.44 -3.48
C GLN A 59 -15.25 40.31 -4.40
N SER A 60 -15.75 40.26 -5.63
CA SER A 60 -15.31 39.29 -6.64
C SER A 60 -13.83 39.46 -6.99
N ARG A 61 -13.34 40.70 -7.05
CA ARG A 61 -11.91 41.01 -7.26
C ARG A 61 -11.05 40.64 -6.06
N ALA A 62 -11.52 40.90 -4.84
CA ALA A 62 -10.82 40.51 -3.62
C ALA A 62 -10.74 38.98 -3.46
N ALA A 63 -11.79 38.25 -3.86
CA ALA A 63 -11.77 36.79 -3.91
C ALA A 63 -10.73 36.27 -4.93
N LEU A 64 -10.68 36.88 -6.12
CA LEU A 64 -9.65 36.58 -7.12
C LEU A 64 -8.23 36.87 -6.58
N ASP A 65 -8.02 38.03 -5.94
CA ASP A 65 -6.74 38.38 -5.29
C ASP A 65 -6.37 37.40 -4.16
N GLY A 66 -7.34 36.99 -3.35
CA GLY A 66 -7.15 36.00 -2.29
C GLY A 66 -6.73 34.62 -2.82
N MET A 67 -7.29 34.19 -3.95
CA MET A 67 -6.84 32.98 -4.64
C MET A 67 -5.39 33.12 -5.10
N MET A 68 -5.02 34.25 -5.70
CA MET A 68 -3.65 34.51 -6.18
C MET A 68 -2.63 34.62 -5.03
N ALA A 69 -3.06 35.07 -3.86
CA ALA A 69 -2.22 35.13 -2.66
C ALA A 69 -1.77 33.74 -2.15
N ARG A 70 -2.38 32.65 -2.61
CA ARG A 70 -1.94 31.27 -2.36
C ARG A 70 -0.79 30.81 -3.26
N CYS A 71 -0.27 31.69 -4.13
CA CYS A 71 0.87 31.42 -5.01
C CYS A 71 1.99 30.66 -4.27
N PRO A 72 2.37 29.46 -4.75
CA PRO A 72 3.44 28.68 -4.13
C PRO A 72 4.76 29.45 -4.09
N SER A 73 5.58 29.19 -3.07
CA SER A 73 6.87 29.88 -2.86
C SER A 73 7.90 29.63 -3.97
N ALA A 74 7.69 28.63 -4.82
CA ALA A 74 8.52 28.36 -5.99
C ALA A 74 8.44 29.46 -7.07
N MET A 75 7.41 30.33 -7.02
CA MET A 75 7.19 31.42 -7.95
C MET A 75 6.81 32.72 -7.23
N THR A 76 7.02 33.83 -7.90
CA THR A 76 6.53 35.16 -7.48
C THR A 76 5.42 35.60 -8.41
N TYR A 77 4.57 36.53 -7.98
CA TYR A 77 3.53 37.08 -8.85
C TYR A 77 3.31 38.57 -8.64
N GLY A 78 2.80 39.23 -9.68
CA GLY A 78 2.37 40.62 -9.66
C GLY A 78 1.07 40.81 -10.42
N LYS A 79 0.27 41.80 -10.00
CA LYS A 79 -1.00 42.15 -10.65
C LYS A 79 -0.82 43.35 -11.57
N GLN A 80 -1.42 43.28 -12.75
CA GLN A 80 -1.49 44.37 -13.73
C GLN A 80 -2.93 44.51 -14.24
N GLU A 81 -3.42 45.74 -14.40
CA GLU A 81 -4.68 46.00 -15.08
C GLU A 81 -4.39 46.60 -16.46
N LYS A 82 -4.79 45.88 -17.52
CA LYS A 82 -4.49 46.27 -18.90
C LYS A 82 -5.65 45.88 -19.81
N ASP A 83 -6.05 46.79 -20.71
CA ASP A 83 -6.99 46.52 -21.82
C ASP A 83 -8.27 45.74 -21.40
N SER A 84 -8.94 46.17 -20.33
CA SER A 84 -10.14 45.52 -19.77
C SER A 84 -9.92 44.10 -19.23
N GLN A 85 -8.68 43.74 -18.94
CA GLN A 85 -8.29 42.50 -18.27
C GLN A 85 -7.63 42.77 -16.92
N ILE A 86 -7.85 41.85 -15.99
CA ILE A 86 -7.09 41.70 -14.76
C ILE A 86 -6.04 40.63 -15.04
N GLN A 87 -4.77 41.02 -15.12
CA GLN A 87 -3.67 40.13 -15.44
C GLN A 87 -2.83 39.84 -14.18
N TYR A 88 -2.53 38.58 -13.95
CA TYR A 88 -1.54 38.14 -12.96
C TYR A 88 -0.34 37.58 -13.71
N VAL A 89 0.83 38.17 -13.46
CA VAL A 89 2.10 37.77 -14.05
C VAL A 89 2.88 37.00 -13.00
N PHE A 90 3.08 35.71 -13.25
CA PHE A 90 3.85 34.82 -12.42
C PHE A 90 5.25 34.66 -13.00
N THR A 91 6.26 34.69 -12.15
CA THR A 91 7.66 34.52 -12.52
C THR A 91 8.28 33.42 -11.69
N LEU A 92 8.75 32.38 -12.38
CA LEU A 92 9.58 31.31 -11.83
C LEU A 92 11.01 31.54 -12.32
N GLU A 93 11.87 32.08 -11.46
CA GLU A 93 13.30 32.23 -11.71
C GLU A 93 14.03 30.95 -11.32
N PHE A 94 15.06 30.53 -12.05
CA PHE A 94 15.86 29.34 -11.74
C PHE A 94 17.33 29.51 -12.14
N THR A 95 18.23 28.91 -11.36
CA THR A 95 19.68 29.05 -11.59
C THR A 95 20.32 27.87 -12.30
N SER A 96 19.58 26.80 -12.58
CA SER A 96 20.02 25.65 -13.37
C SER A 96 18.82 24.81 -13.79
N HIS A 97 19.02 23.85 -14.68
CA HIS A 97 17.99 22.86 -15.01
C HIS A 97 17.55 22.04 -13.78
N GLU A 98 18.47 21.68 -12.88
CA GLU A 98 18.15 20.95 -11.65
C GLU A 98 17.26 21.77 -10.69
N ASP A 99 17.58 23.06 -10.50
CA ASP A 99 16.75 23.97 -9.71
C ASP A 99 15.37 24.17 -10.36
N TYR A 100 15.34 24.24 -11.69
CA TYR A 100 14.11 24.30 -12.46
C TYR A 100 13.22 23.07 -12.22
N GLN A 101 13.76 21.85 -12.39
CA GLN A 101 13.04 20.60 -12.14
C GLN A 101 12.49 20.51 -10.71
N LYS A 102 13.29 20.86 -9.70
CA LYS A 102 12.85 20.88 -8.29
C LYS A 102 11.67 21.83 -8.07
N LYS A 103 11.68 22.99 -8.72
CA LYS A 103 10.56 23.95 -8.64
C LYS A 103 9.32 23.45 -9.35
N LEU A 104 9.45 22.78 -10.49
CA LEU A 104 8.32 22.17 -11.18
C LEU A 104 7.70 21.04 -10.35
N GLU A 105 8.53 20.17 -9.74
CA GLU A 105 8.06 19.11 -8.84
C GLU A 105 7.27 19.67 -7.65
N ALA A 106 7.76 20.73 -7.03
CA ALA A 106 7.06 21.41 -5.94
C ALA A 106 5.70 22.00 -6.34
N LEU A 107 5.53 22.38 -7.62
CA LEU A 107 4.29 22.94 -8.14
C LEU A 107 3.28 21.88 -8.57
N MET A 108 3.76 20.77 -9.13
CA MET A 108 2.93 19.72 -9.72
C MET A 108 2.70 18.54 -8.76
N GLY A 109 3.43 18.47 -7.64
CA GLY A 109 3.40 17.35 -6.70
C GLY A 109 4.09 16.08 -7.23
N SER A 110 4.66 16.12 -8.42
CA SER A 110 5.44 15.05 -9.04
C SER A 110 6.46 15.63 -10.01
N ALA A 111 7.60 14.95 -10.19
CA ALA A 111 8.68 15.42 -11.05
C ALA A 111 8.32 15.24 -12.54
N PRO A 112 8.06 16.33 -13.29
CA PRO A 112 7.72 16.23 -14.71
C PRO A 112 8.91 15.76 -15.55
N TYR A 113 8.64 15.27 -16.76
CA TYR A 113 9.69 14.89 -17.70
C TYR A 113 9.97 16.04 -18.68
N GLY A 114 11.24 16.39 -18.82
CA GLY A 114 11.69 17.39 -19.78
C GLY A 114 13.13 17.17 -20.20
N VAL A 115 13.46 17.63 -21.39
CA VAL A 115 14.80 17.56 -21.99
C VAL A 115 15.27 18.99 -22.22
N PHE A 116 16.44 19.33 -21.68
CA PHE A 116 17.12 20.61 -21.92
C PHE A 116 18.56 20.26 -22.27
N SER A 117 18.89 20.26 -23.56
CA SER A 117 20.13 19.69 -24.04
C SER A 117 20.77 20.53 -25.14
N HIS A 118 22.07 20.78 -24.95
CA HIS A 118 22.97 21.25 -25.98
C HIS A 118 23.69 20.01 -26.48
N THR A 119 23.53 19.75 -27.77
CA THR A 119 23.96 18.51 -28.36
C THR A 119 25.13 18.80 -29.28
N ASP A 120 26.22 18.07 -29.11
CA ASP A 120 27.40 18.12 -29.96
C ASP A 120 27.87 16.69 -30.21
N SER A 121 27.09 15.97 -31.01
CA SER A 121 27.34 14.58 -31.39
C SER A 121 27.58 14.48 -32.90
N ILE A 122 28.15 13.35 -33.35
CA ILE A 122 28.29 13.09 -34.81
C ILE A 122 26.93 12.89 -35.50
N PHE A 123 25.88 12.60 -34.74
CA PHE A 123 24.53 12.36 -35.23
C PHE A 123 23.66 13.61 -35.17
N PHE A 124 23.85 14.44 -34.15
CA PHE A 124 23.01 15.60 -33.94
C PHE A 124 23.80 16.69 -33.21
N LYS A 125 23.81 17.87 -33.83
CA LYS A 125 24.34 19.09 -33.23
C LYS A 125 23.29 20.17 -33.22
N GLY A 126 23.10 20.80 -32.08
CA GLY A 126 22.10 21.86 -31.90
C GLY A 126 21.50 21.88 -30.51
N THR A 127 20.30 22.44 -30.39
CA THR A 127 19.62 22.64 -29.10
C THR A 127 18.22 22.03 -29.09
N ARG A 128 17.92 21.26 -28.05
CA ARG A 128 16.60 20.67 -27.80
C ARG A 128 16.06 21.08 -26.45
N ILE A 129 14.81 21.55 -26.46
CA ILE A 129 14.03 21.80 -25.26
C ILE A 129 12.68 21.13 -25.43
N TYR A 130 12.32 20.25 -24.51
CA TYR A 130 11.03 19.56 -24.51
C TYR A 130 10.49 19.47 -23.09
N GLU A 131 9.18 19.61 -22.95
CA GLU A 131 8.45 19.35 -21.71
C GLU A 131 7.22 18.51 -22.02
N ASP A 132 6.93 17.51 -21.18
CA ASP A 132 5.79 16.60 -21.35
C ASP A 132 4.47 17.16 -20.82
N PHE A 133 4.46 18.38 -20.31
CA PHE A 133 3.32 19.07 -19.72
C PHE A 133 3.08 20.44 -20.37
N ASP A 134 1.87 21.00 -20.17
CA ASP A 134 1.56 22.37 -20.57
C ASP A 134 1.70 23.36 -19.40
N SER A 135 1.92 24.64 -19.69
CA SER A 135 2.08 25.65 -18.63
C SER A 135 0.87 25.80 -17.71
N ALA A 136 -0.33 25.40 -18.14
CA ALA A 136 -1.53 25.52 -17.31
C ALA A 136 -1.52 24.49 -16.17
N ALA A 137 -0.85 23.35 -16.36
CA ALA A 137 -0.65 22.35 -15.31
C ALA A 137 0.08 22.89 -14.07
N LEU A 138 0.94 23.91 -14.23
CA LEU A 138 1.65 24.56 -13.12
C LEU A 138 0.75 25.37 -12.17
N PHE A 139 -0.53 25.50 -12.53
CA PHE A 139 -1.56 26.22 -11.78
C PHE A 139 -2.62 25.29 -11.19
N ALA A 140 -2.36 23.99 -11.09
CA ALA A 140 -3.29 23.02 -10.48
C ALA A 140 -3.75 23.46 -9.07
N TRP A 141 -2.84 24.05 -8.28
CA TRP A 141 -3.10 24.62 -6.95
C TRP A 141 -4.20 25.72 -6.93
N MET A 142 -4.46 26.39 -8.06
CA MET A 142 -5.57 27.36 -8.16
C MET A 142 -6.93 26.67 -8.19
N LEU A 143 -6.97 25.40 -8.63
CA LEU A 143 -8.19 24.60 -8.78
C LEU A 143 -8.45 23.72 -7.55
N GLU A 144 -7.46 23.59 -6.66
CA GLU A 144 -7.57 22.90 -5.38
C GLU A 144 -8.27 23.82 -4.35
N GLU A 145 -9.61 23.78 -4.32
CA GLU A 145 -10.40 24.26 -3.18
C GLU A 145 -11.41 23.19 -2.70
N PRO A 146 -11.60 23.04 -1.37
CA PRO A 146 -12.38 21.95 -0.78
C PRO A 146 -13.92 22.13 -0.82
N GLU A 147 -14.47 23.30 -1.16
CA GLU A 147 -15.93 23.53 -1.08
C GLU A 147 -16.61 23.91 -2.41
N GLU A 148 -15.97 24.66 -3.32
CA GLU A 148 -16.52 24.95 -4.66
C GLU A 148 -15.43 25.03 -5.73
N LYS A 149 -15.69 24.45 -6.90
CA LYS A 149 -14.75 24.57 -8.04
C LYS A 149 -14.76 26.02 -8.54
N PRO A 150 -13.58 26.61 -8.85
CA PRO A 150 -13.55 27.91 -9.49
C PRO A 150 -14.36 27.87 -10.80
N GLY A 151 -15.20 28.88 -11.03
CA GLY A 151 -16.07 28.97 -12.22
C GLY A 151 -15.34 29.15 -13.56
N PHE A 152 -14.06 28.79 -13.63
CA PHE A 152 -13.20 28.86 -14.80
C PHE A 152 -12.35 27.59 -14.95
N SER A 153 -11.82 27.39 -16.16
CA SER A 153 -10.82 26.38 -16.51
C SER A 153 -9.59 27.09 -17.08
N LEU A 154 -8.42 26.53 -16.83
CA LEU A 154 -7.17 27.04 -17.38
C LEU A 154 -6.83 26.28 -18.67
N GLN A 155 -6.35 27.02 -19.66
CA GLN A 155 -5.84 26.48 -20.91
C GLN A 155 -4.54 27.18 -21.30
N CYS A 156 -3.69 26.49 -22.06
CA CYS A 156 -2.48 27.10 -22.55
C CYS A 156 -2.79 28.19 -23.59
N GLY A 157 -2.15 29.34 -23.45
CA GLY A 157 -2.22 30.47 -24.38
C GLY A 157 -1.05 30.46 -25.37
N LYS A 158 -0.51 31.64 -25.66
CA LYS A 158 0.71 31.79 -26.47
C LYS A 158 1.91 31.33 -25.66
N THR A 159 2.67 30.39 -26.21
CA THR A 159 3.90 29.89 -25.59
C THR A 159 5.10 30.17 -26.48
N SER A 160 6.19 30.62 -25.87
CA SER A 160 7.46 30.84 -26.57
C SER A 160 8.65 30.53 -25.67
N VAL A 161 9.75 30.18 -26.30
CA VAL A 161 11.06 30.05 -25.66
C VAL A 161 11.99 31.14 -26.19
N VAL A 162 12.66 31.88 -25.31
CA VAL A 162 13.72 32.80 -25.67
C VAL A 162 15.05 32.12 -25.44
N LEU A 163 15.73 31.78 -26.53
CA LEU A 163 17.06 31.17 -26.56
C LEU A 163 17.99 32.09 -27.34
N ASP A 164 19.16 32.40 -26.79
CA ASP A 164 20.14 33.34 -27.38
C ASP A 164 19.54 34.69 -27.79
N GLY A 165 18.60 35.19 -26.97
CA GLY A 165 17.90 36.45 -27.21
C GLY A 165 16.85 36.40 -28.33
N LYS A 166 16.59 35.24 -28.92
CA LYS A 166 15.59 35.03 -29.97
C LYS A 166 14.36 34.30 -29.41
N ALA A 167 13.19 34.91 -29.56
CA ALA A 167 11.93 34.27 -29.23
C ALA A 167 11.52 33.27 -30.32
N LEU A 168 11.25 32.03 -29.90
CA LEU A 168 10.82 30.89 -30.70
C LEU A 168 9.41 30.51 -30.25
N PRO A 169 8.37 30.72 -31.08
CA PRO A 169 7.03 30.24 -30.79
C PRO A 169 7.01 28.71 -30.70
N THR A 170 6.25 28.18 -29.75
CA THR A 170 6.06 26.73 -29.54
C THR A 170 4.58 26.45 -29.27
N PRO A 171 4.10 25.21 -29.48
CA PRO A 171 2.80 24.77 -28.98
C PRO A 171 2.69 24.94 -27.45
N GLY A 172 1.51 24.60 -26.90
CA GLY A 172 1.28 24.72 -25.46
C GLY A 172 2.23 23.88 -24.60
N ARG A 173 2.67 22.73 -25.13
CA ARG A 173 3.84 22.00 -24.62
C ARG A 173 5.09 22.59 -25.24
N ILE A 174 6.07 22.90 -24.40
CA ILE A 174 7.32 23.49 -24.86
C ILE A 174 8.06 22.45 -25.70
N THR A 175 8.38 22.81 -26.93
CA THR A 175 9.14 22.00 -27.87
C THR A 175 9.95 22.93 -28.77
N VAL A 176 11.26 22.90 -28.61
CA VAL A 176 12.25 23.60 -29.43
C VAL A 176 13.22 22.56 -29.95
N ASN A 177 13.45 22.59 -31.25
CA ASN A 177 14.43 21.76 -31.92
C ASN A 177 15.20 22.63 -32.92
N GLN A 178 16.37 23.11 -32.51
CA GLN A 178 17.29 23.84 -33.37
C GLN A 178 18.37 22.89 -33.84
N VAL A 179 18.42 22.66 -35.15
CA VAL A 179 19.37 21.73 -35.77
C VAL A 179 20.45 22.53 -36.47
N GLU A 180 21.71 22.30 -36.11
CA GLU A 180 22.89 22.85 -36.79
C GLU A 180 23.49 21.82 -37.75
N GLU A 181 23.70 20.59 -37.27
CA GLU A 181 24.20 19.47 -38.06
C GLU A 181 23.41 18.20 -37.73
N LEU A 182 23.21 17.33 -38.73
CA LEU A 182 22.41 16.13 -38.59
C LEU A 182 22.97 14.98 -39.43
N GLN A 183 23.09 13.82 -38.80
CA GLN A 183 23.18 12.52 -39.45
C GLN A 183 22.14 11.59 -38.81
N PRO A 184 21.10 11.19 -39.54
CA PRO A 184 19.95 10.51 -38.94
C PRO A 184 20.30 9.12 -38.39
N VAL A 185 19.54 8.71 -37.37
CA VAL A 185 19.44 7.33 -36.86
C VAL A 185 17.99 6.90 -36.96
N ASP A 186 17.73 5.72 -37.52
CA ASP A 186 16.37 5.24 -37.78
C ASP A 186 15.70 4.76 -36.48
N GLU A 187 16.45 3.99 -35.69
CA GLU A 187 15.96 3.36 -34.47
C GLU A 187 17.09 3.13 -33.46
N ILE A 188 16.78 3.30 -32.18
CA ILE A 188 17.59 2.81 -31.07
C ILE A 188 16.77 1.76 -30.33
N SER A 189 17.31 0.55 -30.28
CA SER A 189 16.73 -0.58 -29.54
C SER A 189 17.57 -0.88 -28.30
N ILE A 190 16.89 -1.05 -27.18
CA ILE A 190 17.48 -1.31 -25.87
C ILE A 190 16.85 -2.58 -25.33
N SER A 191 17.68 -3.55 -24.94
CA SER A 191 17.24 -4.78 -24.29
C SER A 191 17.91 -4.90 -22.93
N THR A 192 17.11 -4.99 -21.88
CA THR A 192 17.57 -5.19 -20.50
C THR A 192 17.11 -6.55 -20.00
N VAL A 193 18.03 -7.38 -19.51
CA VAL A 193 17.69 -8.63 -18.83
C VAL A 193 18.05 -8.50 -17.36
N SER A 194 17.07 -8.57 -16.47
CA SER A 194 17.26 -8.63 -15.02
C SER A 194 17.37 -10.08 -14.57
N TYR A 195 18.44 -10.42 -13.85
CA TYR A 195 18.59 -11.70 -13.16
C TYR A 195 18.13 -11.64 -11.70
N GLY A 196 17.51 -10.52 -11.31
CA GLY A 196 17.25 -10.20 -9.91
C GLY A 196 18.54 -9.90 -9.15
N ARG A 197 18.38 -9.47 -7.88
CA ARG A 197 19.50 -9.16 -6.96
C ARG A 197 20.49 -8.09 -7.48
N GLY A 198 20.05 -7.23 -8.39
CA GLY A 198 20.83 -6.09 -8.89
C GLY A 198 21.87 -6.43 -9.97
N VAL A 199 21.69 -7.54 -10.68
CA VAL A 199 22.55 -7.97 -11.80
C VAL A 199 21.76 -7.93 -13.11
N TYR A 200 22.34 -7.27 -14.11
CA TYR A 200 21.68 -7.00 -15.39
C TYR A 200 22.57 -7.35 -16.58
N ASP A 201 21.95 -7.80 -17.68
CA ASP A 201 22.54 -7.68 -19.01
C ASP A 201 21.86 -6.53 -19.76
N ARG A 202 22.61 -5.85 -20.62
CA ARG A 202 22.12 -4.74 -21.43
C ARG A 202 22.69 -4.83 -22.83
N THR A 203 21.81 -4.74 -23.82
CA THR A 203 22.19 -4.65 -25.23
C THR A 203 21.60 -3.39 -25.84
N PHE A 204 22.43 -2.61 -26.52
CA PHE A 204 22.00 -1.48 -27.34
C PHE A 204 22.19 -1.85 -28.80
N SER A 205 21.21 -1.52 -29.65
CA SER A 205 21.29 -1.67 -31.10
C SER A 205 20.86 -0.38 -31.79
N PHE A 206 21.76 0.21 -32.57
CA PHE A 206 21.54 1.43 -33.33
C PHE A 206 21.34 1.07 -34.80
N TYR A 207 20.17 1.37 -35.32
CA TYR A 207 19.84 1.18 -36.73
C TYR A 207 20.20 2.46 -37.47
N ILE A 208 21.31 2.42 -38.20
CA ILE A 208 21.92 3.58 -38.82
C ILE A 208 21.68 3.51 -40.33
N PRO A 209 20.96 4.46 -40.93
CA PRO A 209 20.66 4.44 -42.35
C PRO A 209 21.93 4.55 -43.18
N LYS A 210 21.89 3.97 -44.39
CA LYS A 210 23.03 3.92 -45.30
C LYS A 210 23.58 5.31 -45.64
N SER A 211 22.73 6.33 -45.70
CA SER A 211 23.15 7.73 -45.89
C SER A 211 24.13 8.18 -44.81
N THR A 212 23.80 7.96 -43.54
CA THR A 212 24.63 8.28 -42.38
C THR A 212 25.92 7.47 -42.37
N VAL A 213 25.84 6.16 -42.61
CA VAL A 213 27.03 5.28 -42.66
C VAL A 213 28.03 5.78 -43.71
N LEU A 214 27.55 6.15 -44.91
CA LEU A 214 28.40 6.66 -45.98
C LEU A 214 28.95 8.06 -45.70
N ALA A 215 28.16 8.92 -45.05
CA ALA A 215 28.55 10.29 -44.73
C ALA A 215 29.65 10.33 -43.66
N LEU A 216 29.53 9.49 -42.63
CA LEU A 216 30.44 9.50 -41.48
C LEU A 216 31.61 8.52 -41.60
N GLY A 217 31.46 7.43 -42.36
CA GLY A 217 32.55 6.47 -42.62
C GLY A 217 33.27 6.00 -41.35
N ASN A 218 34.59 6.22 -41.28
CA ASN A 218 35.41 5.79 -40.13
C ASN A 218 35.14 6.59 -38.85
N ASP A 219 34.60 7.80 -38.95
CA ASP A 219 34.31 8.63 -37.77
C ASP A 219 33.15 8.02 -36.99
N LEU A 220 32.17 7.42 -37.68
CA LEU A 220 31.09 6.64 -37.07
C LEU A 220 31.63 5.46 -36.26
N VAL A 221 32.51 4.66 -36.87
CA VAL A 221 33.11 3.49 -36.19
C VAL A 221 33.91 3.92 -34.96
N THR A 222 34.71 4.99 -35.10
CA THR A 222 35.52 5.53 -34.00
C THR A 222 34.63 6.04 -32.86
N TYR A 223 33.57 6.78 -33.19
CA TYR A 223 32.64 7.36 -32.22
C TYR A 223 31.88 6.30 -31.43
N MET A 224 31.33 5.28 -32.11
CA MET A 224 30.54 4.22 -31.45
C MET A 224 31.43 3.34 -30.57
N ASN A 225 32.61 2.96 -31.05
CA ASN A 225 33.56 2.15 -30.27
C ASN A 225 34.04 2.87 -29.00
N ALA A 226 34.23 4.21 -29.07
CA ALA A 226 34.59 5.00 -27.89
C ALA A 226 33.49 5.01 -26.82
N ARG A 227 32.23 4.78 -27.21
CA ARG A 227 31.07 4.77 -26.30
C ARG A 227 30.65 3.38 -25.84
N SER A 228 31.25 2.34 -26.38
CA SER A 228 31.06 0.96 -25.92
C SER A 228 32.30 0.42 -25.21
N GLU A 229 33.13 1.31 -24.64
CA GLU A 229 34.29 0.87 -23.87
C GLU A 229 33.83 0.02 -22.68
N GLY A 230 34.38 -1.19 -22.57
CA GLY A 230 33.99 -2.17 -21.55
C GLY A 230 32.77 -3.01 -21.92
N ALA A 231 32.28 -2.95 -23.16
CA ALA A 231 31.32 -3.93 -23.67
C ALA A 231 31.95 -5.32 -23.79
N ASP A 232 31.19 -6.37 -23.47
CA ASP A 232 31.59 -7.76 -23.64
C ASP A 232 31.63 -8.16 -25.12
N SER A 233 30.75 -7.55 -25.92
CA SER A 233 30.79 -7.69 -27.38
C SER A 233 30.30 -6.43 -28.08
N VAL A 234 30.87 -6.21 -29.27
CA VAL A 234 30.48 -5.17 -30.21
C VAL A 234 30.39 -5.80 -31.59
N ASP A 235 29.31 -5.56 -32.31
CA ASP A 235 29.07 -6.09 -33.65
C ASP A 235 28.57 -5.01 -34.62
N TRP A 236 28.90 -5.21 -35.89
CA TRP A 236 28.45 -4.38 -37.00
C TRP A 236 27.80 -5.28 -38.05
N GLN A 237 26.47 -5.18 -38.17
CA GLN A 237 25.72 -5.94 -39.17
C GLN A 237 25.27 -5.04 -40.32
N GLU A 238 25.75 -5.32 -41.54
CA GLU A 238 25.26 -4.65 -42.75
C GLU A 238 23.92 -5.23 -43.23
N PHE A 239 23.02 -4.36 -43.67
CA PHE A 239 21.77 -4.72 -44.35
C PHE A 239 21.47 -3.72 -45.48
N PRO A 240 20.54 -4.01 -46.42
CA PRO A 240 20.39 -3.17 -47.62
C PRO A 240 20.12 -1.68 -47.36
N SER A 241 19.42 -1.35 -46.28
CA SER A 241 19.07 0.03 -45.90
C SER A 241 20.06 0.71 -44.95
N GLY A 242 21.08 0.02 -44.42
CA GLY A 242 21.99 0.60 -43.45
C GLY A 242 22.84 -0.41 -42.69
N ASN A 243 23.33 -0.01 -41.52
CA ASN A 243 24.10 -0.85 -40.62
C ASN A 243 23.44 -0.88 -39.23
N ILE A 244 23.49 -2.02 -38.56
CA ILE A 244 23.14 -2.14 -37.14
C ILE A 244 24.45 -2.17 -36.37
N TYR A 245 24.62 -1.22 -35.45
CA TYR A 245 25.67 -1.29 -34.45
C TYR A 245 25.10 -1.87 -33.17
N THR A 246 25.69 -2.95 -32.67
CA THR A 246 25.24 -3.59 -31.43
C THR A 246 26.36 -3.62 -30.40
N ALA A 247 26.07 -3.20 -29.17
CA ALA A 247 26.96 -3.32 -28.02
C ALA A 247 26.25 -4.04 -26.88
N ALA A 248 26.85 -5.10 -26.35
CA ALA A 248 26.28 -5.90 -25.27
C ALA A 248 27.19 -5.93 -24.03
N PHE A 249 26.56 -5.85 -22.86
CA PHE A 249 27.16 -5.84 -21.54
C PHE A 249 26.44 -6.89 -20.68
N HIS A 250 27.20 -7.71 -19.97
CA HIS A 250 26.69 -8.82 -19.18
C HIS A 250 27.06 -8.73 -17.71
N GLY A 251 26.11 -9.09 -16.84
CA GLY A 251 26.34 -9.20 -15.41
C GLY A 251 26.72 -7.90 -14.70
N VAL A 252 26.23 -6.75 -15.19
CA VAL A 252 26.55 -5.42 -14.64
C VAL A 252 25.64 -5.06 -13.47
N SER A 253 26.14 -4.20 -12.56
CA SER A 253 25.34 -3.60 -11.49
C SER A 253 24.39 -2.54 -12.04
N LEU A 254 23.42 -2.11 -11.23
CA LEU A 254 22.52 -0.99 -11.59
C LEU A 254 23.27 0.33 -11.84
N GLU A 255 24.25 0.65 -10.99
CA GLU A 255 25.12 1.84 -11.15
C GLU A 255 25.90 1.77 -12.46
N ARG A 256 26.47 0.59 -12.78
CA ARG A 256 27.19 0.42 -14.04
C ARG A 256 26.25 0.46 -15.25
N LEU A 257 25.01 0.00 -15.11
CA LEU A 257 23.98 0.09 -16.14
C LEU A 257 23.65 1.55 -16.50
N GLU A 258 23.55 2.42 -15.49
CA GLU A 258 23.35 3.86 -15.64
C GLU A 258 24.54 4.50 -16.34
N GLU A 259 25.78 4.24 -15.88
CA GLU A 259 27.01 4.74 -16.52
C GLU A 259 27.13 4.35 -18.01
N ILE A 260 26.81 3.10 -18.35
CA ILE A 260 26.85 2.60 -19.72
C ILE A 260 25.78 3.30 -20.57
N THR A 261 24.58 3.47 -20.01
CA THR A 261 23.48 4.14 -20.69
C THR A 261 23.89 5.58 -21.00
N ASP A 262 24.42 6.31 -20.03
CA ASP A 262 24.89 7.70 -20.22
C ASP A 262 25.98 7.81 -21.27
N LEU A 263 26.96 6.90 -21.24
CA LEU A 263 28.05 6.89 -22.21
C LEU A 263 27.54 6.72 -23.65
N LEU A 264 26.57 5.82 -23.85
CA LEU A 264 25.97 5.58 -25.16
C LEU A 264 24.97 6.66 -25.55
N MET A 265 24.22 7.23 -24.62
CA MET A 265 23.23 8.26 -24.92
C MET A 265 23.87 9.62 -25.22
N ASN A 266 25.09 9.87 -24.72
CA ASN A 266 25.90 11.05 -25.02
C ASN A 266 25.18 12.38 -24.75
N THR A 267 24.55 12.49 -23.59
CA THR A 267 23.76 13.67 -23.18
C THR A 267 24.29 14.25 -21.86
N ASP A 268 24.11 15.56 -21.69
CA ASP A 268 24.39 16.29 -20.45
C ASP A 268 23.35 15.99 -19.35
N ALA A 269 22.15 15.58 -19.75
CA ALA A 269 21.11 15.14 -18.84
C ALA A 269 21.28 13.64 -18.59
N CYS A 270 22.13 13.29 -17.62
CA CYS A 270 22.34 11.90 -17.19
C CYS A 270 21.02 11.14 -17.08
N SER A 271 21.00 9.93 -17.65
CA SER A 271 19.95 8.95 -17.47
C SER A 271 19.82 8.66 -15.99
N GLN A 272 18.60 8.38 -15.54
CA GLN A 272 18.35 7.97 -14.17
C GLN A 272 17.80 6.56 -14.19
N ILE A 273 18.50 5.63 -13.54
CA ILE A 273 18.05 4.24 -13.42
C ILE A 273 17.89 3.89 -11.94
N SER A 274 16.73 3.37 -11.56
CA SER A 274 16.49 2.93 -10.20
C SER A 274 15.75 1.59 -10.15
N TYR A 275 15.97 0.85 -9.07
CA TYR A 275 15.23 -0.36 -8.77
C TYR A 275 14.89 -0.36 -7.29
N ALA A 276 13.61 -0.16 -6.96
CA ALA A 276 13.17 0.07 -5.59
C ALA A 276 11.92 -0.72 -5.22
N ALA A 277 11.83 -1.14 -3.96
CA ALA A 277 10.66 -1.79 -3.39
C ALA A 277 9.47 -0.81 -3.33
N GLN A 278 8.30 -1.27 -3.75
CA GLN A 278 7.04 -0.54 -3.67
C GLN A 278 6.40 -0.81 -2.29
N GLN A 279 6.80 -0.04 -1.27
CA GLN A 279 6.50 -0.34 0.14
C GLN A 279 5.01 -0.51 0.44
N ASP A 280 4.13 0.22 -0.25
CA ASP A 280 2.69 0.17 -0.05
C ASP A 280 2.02 -1.04 -0.75
N ALA A 281 2.77 -1.76 -1.59
CA ALA A 281 2.30 -2.91 -2.36
C ALA A 281 2.89 -4.26 -1.90
N GLU A 282 3.82 -4.26 -0.93
CA GLU A 282 4.40 -5.50 -0.38
C GLU A 282 3.45 -6.17 0.63
N THR A 283 3.32 -7.48 0.54
CA THR A 283 2.68 -8.33 1.56
C THR A 283 3.72 -9.26 2.20
N TYR A 284 3.30 -10.15 3.09
CA TYR A 284 4.19 -11.20 3.61
C TYR A 284 4.57 -12.25 2.56
N PHE A 285 3.85 -12.28 1.44
CA PHE A 285 3.99 -13.31 0.40
C PHE A 285 4.24 -12.72 -0.99
N SER A 286 4.13 -11.41 -1.12
CA SER A 286 4.35 -10.68 -2.36
C SER A 286 5.42 -9.63 -2.14
N LYS A 287 6.50 -9.73 -2.90
CA LYS A 287 7.49 -8.65 -3.04
C LYS A 287 7.15 -7.87 -4.30
N ARG A 288 7.04 -6.56 -4.19
CA ARG A 288 6.81 -5.67 -5.34
C ARG A 288 7.96 -4.70 -5.44
N ALA A 289 8.55 -4.59 -6.62
CA ALA A 289 9.57 -3.61 -6.94
C ALA A 289 9.22 -2.92 -8.25
N ALA A 290 9.92 -1.85 -8.54
CA ALA A 290 9.83 -1.20 -9.83
C ALA A 290 11.23 -0.88 -10.34
N PHE A 291 11.48 -1.29 -11.57
CA PHE A 291 12.55 -0.75 -12.39
C PHE A 291 12.06 0.54 -13.02
N GLU A 292 12.72 1.66 -12.75
CA GLU A 292 12.44 2.94 -13.39
C GLU A 292 13.66 3.41 -14.15
N GLU A 293 13.45 3.90 -15.36
CA GLU A 293 14.52 4.41 -16.22
C GLU A 293 14.05 5.66 -16.95
N THR A 294 14.87 6.70 -16.93
CA THR A 294 14.73 7.89 -17.77
C THR A 294 15.78 7.83 -18.86
N LEU A 295 15.33 7.65 -20.09
CA LEU A 295 16.15 7.67 -21.30
C LEU A 295 16.10 9.06 -21.93
N ASP A 296 17.26 9.66 -22.13
CA ASP A 296 17.41 10.85 -22.96
C ASP A 296 18.21 10.51 -24.21
N LEU A 297 17.57 10.65 -25.37
CA LEU A 297 18.13 10.41 -26.70
C LEU A 297 18.35 11.72 -27.46
N SER A 298 18.46 12.85 -26.75
CA SER A 298 18.61 14.17 -27.34
C SER A 298 19.83 14.29 -28.26
N ALA A 299 20.88 13.48 -28.07
CA ALA A 299 22.04 13.45 -28.95
C ALA A 299 21.83 12.77 -30.31
N TYR A 300 20.62 12.25 -30.58
CA TYR A 300 20.26 11.51 -31.79
C TYR A 300 19.04 12.12 -32.49
N GLY A 301 19.08 12.26 -33.81
CA GLY A 301 17.94 12.76 -34.59
C GLY A 301 17.47 11.75 -35.63
N GLY A 302 16.17 11.71 -35.86
CA GLY A 302 15.60 11.03 -37.02
C GLY A 302 15.81 11.84 -38.29
N GLU A 303 15.15 11.45 -39.38
CA GLU A 303 15.10 12.27 -40.59
C GLU A 303 14.63 13.71 -40.27
N ASP A 304 15.23 14.69 -40.95
CA ASP A 304 15.01 16.13 -40.75
C ASP A 304 15.25 16.65 -39.31
N GLY A 305 15.93 15.87 -38.47
CA GLY A 305 16.26 16.20 -37.09
C GLY A 305 15.12 15.95 -36.11
N GLY A 306 14.06 15.29 -36.58
CA GLY A 306 12.91 14.90 -35.80
C GLY A 306 13.19 13.80 -34.78
N GLU A 307 12.09 13.23 -34.27
CA GLU A 307 12.09 12.13 -33.31
C GLU A 307 12.64 10.84 -33.92
N ILE A 308 13.21 9.97 -33.07
CA ILE A 308 13.69 8.65 -33.48
C ILE A 308 12.76 7.55 -32.97
N LYS A 309 12.73 6.40 -33.65
CA LYS A 309 12.06 5.23 -33.12
C LYS A 309 12.86 4.67 -31.94
N ILE A 310 12.17 4.34 -30.87
CA ILE A 310 12.74 3.73 -29.68
C ILE A 310 12.03 2.41 -29.43
N SER A 311 12.79 1.33 -29.34
CA SER A 311 12.31 0.00 -28.95
C SER A 311 12.98 -0.39 -27.64
N TYR A 312 12.19 -0.77 -26.65
CA TYR A 312 12.69 -1.17 -25.34
C TYR A 312 12.11 -2.54 -24.97
N GLU A 313 12.99 -3.51 -24.73
CA GLU A 313 12.64 -4.82 -24.20
C GLU A 313 13.22 -4.97 -22.79
N TYR A 314 12.38 -5.39 -21.84
CA TYR A 314 12.79 -5.78 -20.50
C TYR A 314 12.43 -7.24 -20.28
N GLU A 315 13.39 -8.06 -19.90
CA GLU A 315 13.15 -9.43 -19.49
C GLU A 315 13.54 -9.60 -18.02
N ASN A 316 12.68 -10.26 -17.24
CA ASN A 316 13.05 -10.68 -15.89
C ASN A 316 13.20 -12.20 -15.85
N LYS A 317 14.42 -12.68 -15.61
CA LYS A 317 14.73 -14.12 -15.51
C LYS A 317 14.43 -14.70 -14.14
N SER A 318 14.16 -13.86 -13.15
CA SER A 318 14.15 -14.26 -11.74
C SER A 318 12.77 -14.57 -11.16
N SER A 319 11.70 -14.55 -11.97
CA SER A 319 10.33 -14.50 -11.45
C SER A 319 9.26 -15.01 -12.44
N LEU A 320 8.11 -15.38 -11.86
CA LEU A 320 6.83 -15.61 -12.53
C LEU A 320 6.02 -14.32 -12.32
N GLU A 321 6.05 -13.39 -13.27
CA GLU A 321 5.87 -11.97 -12.96
C GLU A 321 4.55 -11.33 -13.42
N LEU A 322 3.99 -10.50 -12.54
CA LEU A 322 3.02 -9.47 -12.90
C LEU A 322 3.79 -8.23 -13.37
N PHE A 323 3.95 -8.09 -14.69
CA PHE A 323 4.46 -6.85 -15.27
C PHE A 323 3.35 -5.81 -15.39
N THR A 324 3.58 -4.63 -14.83
CA THR A 324 2.78 -3.45 -15.16
C THR A 324 3.70 -2.40 -15.78
N PRO A 325 3.89 -2.45 -17.12
CA PRO A 325 4.73 -1.47 -17.79
C PRO A 325 3.97 -0.16 -17.96
N GLN A 326 4.65 0.92 -17.62
CA GLN A 326 4.11 2.26 -17.61
C GLN A 326 5.11 3.23 -18.23
N ARG A 327 4.60 4.28 -18.85
CA ARG A 327 5.40 5.47 -19.20
C ARG A 327 4.90 6.67 -18.41
N TYR A 328 5.81 7.59 -18.15
CA TYR A 328 5.46 8.87 -17.58
C TYR A 328 5.18 9.85 -18.72
N GLN A 329 3.96 10.37 -18.75
CA GLN A 329 3.50 11.33 -19.73
C GLN A 329 2.45 12.24 -19.08
N GLU A 330 2.49 13.53 -19.38
CA GLU A 330 1.50 14.51 -18.89
C GLU A 330 1.43 14.58 -17.35
N GLY A 331 2.59 14.40 -16.70
CA GLY A 331 2.66 14.42 -15.24
C GLY A 331 2.12 13.16 -14.56
N GLN A 332 1.78 12.11 -15.31
CA GLN A 332 1.17 10.89 -14.78
C GLN A 332 1.82 9.63 -15.33
N TRP A 333 1.75 8.55 -14.55
CA TRP A 333 2.12 7.21 -15.01
C TRP A 333 0.91 6.57 -15.70
N GLU A 334 1.06 6.20 -16.97
CA GLU A 334 0.03 5.50 -17.74
C GLU A 334 0.53 4.14 -18.22
N SER A 335 -0.38 3.18 -18.37
CA SER A 335 -0.04 1.84 -18.88
C SER A 335 0.48 1.93 -20.31
N PHE A 336 1.61 1.29 -20.58
CA PHE A 336 2.31 1.40 -21.85
C PHE A 336 3.17 0.17 -22.13
N GLY A 337 3.06 -0.39 -23.33
CA GLY A 337 3.79 -1.58 -23.76
C GLY A 337 2.97 -2.87 -23.73
N ALA A 338 3.54 -3.93 -24.28
CA ALA A 338 2.98 -5.27 -24.33
C ALA A 338 3.69 -6.19 -23.34
N VAL A 339 2.91 -7.00 -22.62
CA VAL A 339 3.40 -7.98 -21.64
C VAL A 339 3.37 -9.38 -22.27
N GLY A 340 4.52 -10.03 -22.32
CA GLY A 340 4.71 -11.45 -22.61
C GLY A 340 4.84 -12.26 -21.31
N GLU A 341 5.31 -13.50 -21.42
CA GLU A 341 5.44 -14.39 -20.24
C GLU A 341 6.41 -13.83 -19.20
N ASN A 342 7.64 -13.50 -19.62
CA ASN A 342 8.69 -12.92 -18.74
C ASN A 342 9.27 -11.61 -19.31
N THR A 343 8.59 -11.02 -20.30
CA THR A 343 9.12 -9.92 -21.11
C THR A 343 8.14 -8.79 -21.26
N VAL A 344 8.61 -7.55 -21.17
CA VAL A 344 7.88 -6.34 -21.56
C VAL A 344 8.49 -5.80 -22.84
N ARG A 345 7.64 -5.36 -23.76
CA ARG A 345 8.03 -4.65 -24.99
C ARG A 345 7.35 -3.30 -25.07
N MET A 346 8.13 -2.26 -25.28
CA MET A 346 7.67 -0.88 -25.38
C MET A 346 8.24 -0.26 -26.65
N GLU A 347 7.39 0.42 -27.41
CA GLU A 347 7.80 1.11 -28.64
C GLU A 347 7.20 2.51 -28.68
N THR A 348 8.04 3.51 -28.95
CA THR A 348 7.60 4.89 -29.13
C THR A 348 8.46 5.59 -30.19
N THR A 349 8.06 6.80 -30.54
CA THR A 349 8.89 7.76 -31.27
C THR A 349 9.06 8.97 -30.37
N GLY A 350 10.29 9.48 -30.25
CA GLY A 350 10.59 10.60 -29.37
C GLY A 350 12.07 10.95 -29.30
N THR A 351 12.41 11.92 -28.47
CA THR A 351 13.80 12.24 -28.09
C THR A 351 14.21 11.56 -26.79
N GLY A 352 13.42 10.63 -26.28
CA GLY A 352 13.61 9.96 -25.01
C GLY A 352 12.29 9.41 -24.46
N MET A 353 12.35 8.76 -23.30
CA MET A 353 11.17 8.30 -22.56
C MET A 353 11.51 8.09 -21.08
N LYS A 354 10.51 8.21 -20.22
CA LYS A 354 10.60 7.80 -18.82
C LYS A 354 9.65 6.64 -18.60
N ILE A 355 10.19 5.50 -18.18
CA ILE A 355 9.47 4.24 -18.03
C ILE A 355 9.53 3.73 -16.59
N ARG A 356 8.50 2.98 -16.22
CA ARG A 356 8.41 2.21 -14.99
C ARG A 356 7.91 0.83 -15.34
N ILE A 357 8.63 -0.18 -14.91
CA ILE A 357 8.24 -1.57 -15.04
C ILE A 357 8.10 -2.09 -13.62
N THR A 358 6.86 -2.16 -13.15
CA THR A 358 6.59 -2.84 -11.89
C THR A 358 6.75 -4.33 -12.11
N ASP A 359 7.57 -4.93 -11.27
CA ASP A 359 7.92 -6.33 -11.28
C ASP A 359 7.89 -6.88 -9.83
N GLY A 360 8.07 -8.17 -9.63
CA GLY A 360 7.90 -8.73 -8.29
C GLY A 360 7.71 -10.23 -8.20
N TRP A 361 7.72 -10.72 -6.97
CA TRP A 361 7.60 -12.13 -6.67
C TRP A 361 6.36 -12.38 -5.84
N ASP A 362 5.50 -13.26 -6.34
CA ASP A 362 4.48 -13.91 -5.53
C ASP A 362 5.02 -15.26 -5.08
N TYR A 363 5.26 -15.39 -3.79
CA TYR A 363 5.68 -16.64 -3.17
C TYR A 363 4.44 -17.48 -2.88
N PRO A 364 4.27 -18.67 -3.48
CA PRO A 364 3.10 -19.50 -3.26
C PRO A 364 2.94 -19.87 -1.78
N VAL A 365 1.71 -19.83 -1.29
CA VAL A 365 1.32 -20.25 0.07
C VAL A 365 0.18 -21.24 -0.09
N ASP A 366 0.35 -22.44 0.47
CA ASP A 366 -0.65 -23.50 0.35
C ASP A 366 -1.76 -23.36 1.39
N GLU A 367 -1.41 -22.93 2.61
CA GLU A 367 -2.35 -22.79 3.72
C GLU A 367 -1.83 -21.80 4.76
N ALA A 368 -2.76 -21.16 5.50
CA ALA A 368 -2.44 -20.53 6.78
C ALA A 368 -3.20 -21.20 7.93
N ARG A 369 -2.53 -21.50 9.03
CA ARG A 369 -3.15 -22.11 10.21
C ARG A 369 -3.01 -21.18 11.41
N ILE A 370 -4.13 -20.88 12.03
CA ILE A 370 -4.22 -20.10 13.26
C ILE A 370 -4.54 -21.06 14.40
N THR A 371 -3.66 -21.14 15.39
CA THR A 371 -3.89 -21.93 16.60
C THR A 371 -3.95 -21.02 17.82
N LEU A 372 -5.06 -21.07 18.54
CA LEU A 372 -5.21 -20.45 19.85
C LEU A 372 -5.07 -21.52 20.95
N ILE A 373 -4.13 -21.31 21.87
CA ILE A 373 -3.91 -22.19 23.02
C ILE A 373 -4.31 -21.42 24.28
N CYS A 374 -5.36 -21.88 24.97
CA CYS A 374 -5.78 -21.32 26.25
C CYS A 374 -4.90 -21.85 27.39
N LEU A 375 -4.18 -20.95 28.06
CA LEU A 375 -3.27 -21.29 29.17
C LEU A 375 -3.96 -21.20 30.54
N GLY A 376 -5.20 -20.70 30.59
CA GLY A 376 -5.95 -20.42 31.81
C GLY A 376 -5.59 -19.09 32.45
N ASN A 377 -6.47 -18.59 33.32
CA ASN A 377 -6.30 -17.32 34.04
C ASN A 377 -6.18 -16.12 33.08
N GLY A 378 -6.90 -16.13 31.96
CA GLY A 378 -6.89 -15.04 30.98
C GLY A 378 -5.59 -14.89 30.16
N ASN A 379 -4.73 -15.92 30.13
CA ASN A 379 -3.52 -15.95 29.31
C ASN A 379 -3.67 -16.94 28.16
N TYR A 380 -3.10 -16.57 27.00
CA TYR A 380 -3.19 -17.38 25.79
C TYR A 380 -1.88 -17.36 25.02
N THR A 381 -1.70 -18.37 24.17
CA THR A 381 -0.69 -18.37 23.11
C THR A 381 -1.39 -18.38 21.77
N ARG A 382 -0.96 -17.49 20.87
CA ARG A 382 -1.37 -17.45 19.47
C ARG A 382 -0.21 -17.96 18.62
N GLN A 383 -0.46 -18.98 17.82
CA GLN A 383 0.44 -19.45 16.78
C GLN A 383 -0.20 -19.23 15.42
N ILE A 384 0.57 -18.73 14.47
CA ILE A 384 0.14 -18.60 13.08
C ILE A 384 1.22 -19.21 12.21
N ASP A 385 0.84 -20.23 11.47
CA ASP A 385 1.69 -20.97 10.56
C ASP A 385 1.34 -20.57 9.13
N PHE A 386 2.32 -20.12 8.37
CA PHE A 386 2.22 -19.97 6.93
C PHE A 386 2.94 -21.14 6.27
N LEU A 387 2.20 -21.94 5.51
CA LEU A 387 2.68 -23.16 4.88
C LEU A 387 3.01 -22.87 3.43
N PHE A 388 4.27 -23.11 3.08
CA PHE A 388 4.82 -22.97 1.74
C PHE A 388 5.08 -24.36 1.14
N PRO A 389 5.03 -24.50 -0.19
CA PRO A 389 5.51 -25.70 -0.86
C PRO A 389 6.94 -26.07 -0.45
N LYS A 390 7.34 -27.35 -0.55
CA LYS A 390 8.70 -27.79 -0.16
C LYS A 390 9.85 -27.11 -0.89
N ASP A 391 9.62 -26.64 -2.11
CA ASP A 391 10.58 -25.85 -2.89
C ASP A 391 10.47 -24.34 -2.62
N GLY A 392 9.45 -23.88 -1.90
CA GLY A 392 9.17 -22.50 -1.52
C GLY A 392 10.08 -21.88 -0.44
N LYS A 393 11.35 -22.31 -0.35
CA LYS A 393 12.31 -21.85 0.68
C LYS A 393 12.50 -20.34 0.71
N GLU A 394 12.53 -19.70 -0.46
CA GLU A 394 12.69 -18.25 -0.55
C GLU A 394 11.46 -17.51 -0.01
N GLY A 395 10.25 -18.02 -0.26
CA GLY A 395 9.00 -17.48 0.26
C GLY A 395 8.91 -17.55 1.78
N ALA A 396 9.22 -18.72 2.35
CA ALA A 396 9.23 -18.90 3.80
C ALA A 396 10.22 -17.96 4.49
N LYS A 397 11.41 -17.76 3.88
CA LYS A 397 12.42 -16.83 4.38
C LYS A 397 11.96 -15.37 4.27
N TYR A 398 11.38 -14.98 3.14
CA TYR A 398 10.86 -13.64 2.90
C TYR A 398 9.77 -13.27 3.92
N ALA A 399 8.79 -14.17 4.14
CA ALA A 399 7.73 -13.96 5.13
C ALA A 399 8.30 -13.73 6.54
N GLN A 400 9.32 -14.50 6.94
CA GLN A 400 10.02 -14.30 8.21
C GLN A 400 10.70 -12.94 8.30
N GLU A 401 11.40 -12.51 7.25
CA GLU A 401 12.05 -11.19 7.21
C GLU A 401 11.03 -10.05 7.36
N MET A 402 9.90 -10.15 6.66
CA MET A 402 8.83 -9.15 6.73
C MET A 402 8.14 -9.11 8.09
N LEU A 403 7.89 -10.26 8.72
CA LEU A 403 7.36 -10.31 10.09
C LEU A 403 8.34 -9.69 11.10
N LYS A 404 9.64 -9.99 11.00
CA LYS A 404 10.67 -9.38 11.87
C LYS A 404 10.81 -7.88 11.67
N LYS A 405 10.58 -7.38 10.45
CA LYS A 405 10.58 -5.94 10.15
C LYS A 405 9.43 -5.22 10.87
N LYS A 406 8.30 -5.89 11.10
CA LYS A 406 7.17 -5.35 11.88
C LYS A 406 7.43 -5.41 13.38
N ASP A 407 7.97 -6.51 13.87
CA ASP A 407 8.33 -6.67 15.28
C ASP A 407 9.53 -7.62 15.43
N ALA A 408 10.69 -7.05 15.73
CA ALA A 408 11.94 -7.80 15.88
C ALA A 408 11.94 -8.73 17.11
N SER A 409 10.99 -8.57 18.04
CA SER A 409 10.86 -9.40 19.25
C SER A 409 10.05 -10.69 19.02
N LEU A 410 9.46 -10.88 17.84
CA LEU A 410 8.66 -12.05 17.54
C LEU A 410 9.47 -13.35 17.57
N GLU A 411 8.90 -14.36 18.21
CA GLU A 411 9.36 -15.73 18.09
C GLU A 411 8.88 -16.28 16.73
N ILE A 412 9.81 -16.37 15.78
CA ILE A 412 9.55 -16.94 14.46
C ILE A 412 10.44 -18.15 14.25
N THR A 413 9.81 -19.30 13.97
CA THR A 413 10.49 -20.57 13.72
C THR A 413 10.18 -21.05 12.32
N GLN A 414 11.22 -21.58 11.65
CA GLN A 414 11.06 -22.30 10.38
C GLN A 414 11.03 -23.78 10.72
N LEU A 415 9.94 -24.44 10.36
CA LEU A 415 9.74 -25.88 10.53
C LEU A 415 9.57 -26.52 9.15
N GLU A 416 9.67 -27.83 9.10
CA GLU A 416 9.38 -28.61 7.89
C GLU A 416 8.53 -29.80 8.30
N ASP A 417 7.42 -30.02 7.58
CA ASP A 417 6.60 -31.23 7.70
C ASP A 417 6.73 -32.11 6.43
N GLU A 418 5.87 -33.12 6.29
CA GLU A 418 5.97 -34.06 5.15
C GLU A 418 5.74 -33.38 3.80
N GLU A 419 4.94 -32.30 3.76
CA GLU A 419 4.47 -31.66 2.54
C GLU A 419 4.88 -30.18 2.42
N HIS A 420 5.23 -29.52 3.53
CA HIS A 420 5.40 -28.07 3.57
C HIS A 420 6.65 -27.60 4.32
N LEU A 421 7.11 -26.41 3.96
CA LEU A 421 7.93 -25.56 4.79
C LEU A 421 7.03 -24.60 5.57
N VAL A 422 7.24 -24.48 6.87
CA VAL A 422 6.33 -23.75 7.75
C VAL A 422 7.04 -22.58 8.39
N CYS A 423 6.58 -21.37 8.09
CA CYS A 423 6.97 -20.16 8.83
C CYS A 423 5.96 -19.93 9.96
N ARG A 424 6.33 -20.32 11.18
CA ARG A 424 5.50 -20.18 12.39
C ARG A 424 5.86 -18.92 13.15
N VAL A 425 4.88 -18.05 13.39
CA VAL A 425 4.97 -16.96 14.38
C VAL A 425 4.20 -17.32 15.63
N SER A 426 4.81 -17.11 16.80
CA SER A 426 4.24 -17.44 18.10
C SER A 426 4.36 -16.25 19.06
N PHE A 427 3.29 -15.96 19.80
CA PHE A 427 3.31 -14.97 20.87
C PHE A 427 2.27 -15.31 21.93
N SER A 428 2.55 -14.93 23.18
CA SER A 428 1.67 -15.21 24.33
C SER A 428 1.45 -13.96 25.16
N GLY A 429 0.32 -13.89 25.85
CA GLY A 429 -0.04 -12.76 26.70
C GLY A 429 -1.50 -12.78 27.13
N THR A 430 -1.95 -11.66 27.70
CA THR A 430 -3.37 -11.41 27.99
C THR A 430 -4.16 -11.19 26.69
N ALA A 431 -5.48 -11.10 26.81
CA ALA A 431 -6.32 -10.82 25.65
C ALA A 431 -5.99 -9.47 25.00
N GLU A 432 -5.73 -8.44 25.81
CA GLU A 432 -5.32 -7.11 25.35
C GLU A 432 -4.00 -7.15 24.59
N GLU A 433 -2.98 -7.81 25.16
CA GLU A 433 -1.64 -7.91 24.54
C GLU A 433 -1.70 -8.66 23.20
N ILE A 434 -2.49 -9.73 23.12
CA ILE A 434 -2.73 -10.45 21.86
C ILE A 434 -3.46 -9.57 20.86
N SER A 435 -4.48 -8.83 21.30
CA SER A 435 -5.26 -7.91 20.46
C SER A 435 -4.37 -6.83 19.83
N GLU A 436 -3.47 -6.23 20.60
CA GLU A 436 -2.51 -5.25 20.11
C GLU A 436 -1.55 -5.89 19.11
N LYS A 437 -1.05 -7.09 19.40
CA LYS A 437 -0.11 -7.79 18.52
C LYS A 437 -0.75 -8.17 17.17
N VAL A 438 -1.96 -8.73 17.16
CA VAL A 438 -2.64 -9.08 15.89
C VAL A 438 -3.03 -7.85 15.07
N LYS A 439 -3.34 -6.72 15.71
CA LYS A 439 -3.60 -5.46 15.01
C LYS A 439 -2.35 -4.90 14.35
N MET A 440 -1.23 -4.94 15.04
CA MET A 440 0.06 -4.47 14.51
C MET A 440 0.51 -5.32 13.31
N LEU A 441 0.43 -6.64 13.43
CA LEU A 441 0.91 -7.55 12.38
C LEU A 441 -0.06 -7.64 11.22
N PHE A 442 -1.32 -7.91 11.51
CA PHE A 442 -2.28 -8.29 10.48
C PHE A 442 -3.30 -7.21 10.20
N GLY A 443 -3.21 -6.04 10.85
CA GLY A 443 -3.99 -4.81 10.63
C GLY A 443 -5.21 -4.61 11.54
N PRO A 444 -5.83 -3.41 11.52
CA PRO A 444 -6.73 -2.90 12.58
C PRO A 444 -8.05 -3.65 12.75
N GLY A 445 -8.52 -4.37 11.72
CA GLY A 445 -9.75 -5.17 11.79
C GLY A 445 -9.62 -6.47 12.58
N ASN A 446 -8.41 -6.85 13.01
CA ASN A 446 -8.23 -7.98 13.92
C ASN A 446 -8.40 -7.53 15.38
N SER A 447 -9.01 -8.36 16.22
CA SER A 447 -9.06 -8.08 17.66
C SER A 447 -9.28 -9.34 18.46
N PHE A 448 -8.69 -9.40 19.63
CA PHE A 448 -8.92 -10.45 20.61
C PHE A 448 -9.44 -9.82 21.91
N SER A 449 -10.45 -10.41 22.52
CA SER A 449 -11.06 -9.87 23.74
C SER A 449 -11.55 -10.97 24.66
N TYR A 450 -11.53 -10.66 25.96
CA TYR A 450 -11.96 -11.54 27.02
C TYR A 450 -13.01 -10.83 27.87
N GLN A 451 -14.08 -11.54 28.20
CA GLN A 451 -15.17 -11.08 29.06
C GLN A 451 -15.43 -12.14 30.12
N SER A 452 -15.71 -11.71 31.35
CA SER A 452 -16.07 -12.61 32.44
C SER A 452 -17.30 -12.10 33.21
N GLN A 453 -18.22 -12.98 33.54
CA GLN A 453 -19.40 -12.68 34.39
C GLN A 453 -19.49 -13.65 35.57
N GLY A 454 -19.83 -13.12 36.75
CA GLY A 454 -20.07 -13.91 37.97
C GLY A 454 -20.11 -13.06 39.25
N GLN A 455 -20.91 -13.47 40.24
CA GLN A 455 -21.03 -12.81 41.55
C GLN A 455 -20.00 -13.33 42.55
N GLY A 456 -19.68 -12.53 43.58
CA GLY A 456 -18.49 -12.71 44.43
C GLY A 456 -18.39 -14.04 45.21
N VAL A 457 -19.47 -14.81 45.32
CA VAL A 457 -19.53 -16.11 46.00
C VAL A 457 -19.63 -17.30 45.04
N ASP A 458 -19.64 -17.08 43.73
CA ASP A 458 -19.76 -18.18 42.77
C ASP A 458 -18.47 -19.00 42.70
N LEU A 459 -18.61 -20.33 42.64
CA LEU A 459 -17.47 -21.26 42.50
C LEU A 459 -16.77 -21.13 41.14
N ASN A 460 -17.56 -20.88 40.09
CA ASN A 460 -17.10 -20.71 38.72
C ASN A 460 -17.57 -19.35 38.19
N GLN A 461 -16.82 -18.76 37.29
CA GLN A 461 -17.22 -17.61 36.48
C GLN A 461 -17.47 -18.06 35.04
N GLU A 462 -18.46 -17.46 34.39
CA GLU A 462 -18.63 -17.62 32.95
C GLU A 462 -17.63 -16.72 32.23
N VAL A 463 -16.95 -17.27 31.23
CA VAL A 463 -15.96 -16.56 30.43
C VAL A 463 -16.34 -16.64 28.96
N SER A 464 -16.11 -15.54 28.24
CA SER A 464 -16.30 -15.44 26.81
C SER A 464 -15.06 -14.82 26.18
N ILE A 465 -14.56 -15.45 25.13
CA ILE A 465 -13.46 -14.93 24.30
C ILE A 465 -14.04 -14.65 22.93
N ILE A 466 -13.77 -13.45 22.42
CA ILE A 466 -14.18 -13.04 21.08
C ILE A 466 -12.94 -12.69 20.28
N ASP A 467 -12.74 -13.41 19.19
CA ASP A 467 -11.62 -13.28 18.27
C ASP A 467 -12.15 -12.90 16.89
N ASN A 468 -11.92 -11.65 16.50
CA ASN A 468 -12.25 -11.14 15.18
C ASN A 468 -11.00 -11.25 14.30
N ILE A 469 -11.14 -11.98 13.21
CA ILE A 469 -10.05 -12.36 12.31
C ILE A 469 -10.32 -11.78 10.93
N GLN A 470 -9.36 -11.04 10.41
CA GLN A 470 -9.38 -10.45 9.08
C GLN A 470 -8.05 -10.71 8.37
N MET A 471 -7.86 -11.95 7.90
CA MET A 471 -6.66 -12.35 7.15
C MET A 471 -6.85 -12.20 5.64
N GLY A 472 -8.08 -12.07 5.13
CA GLY A 472 -8.34 -11.99 3.69
C GLY A 472 -7.59 -10.86 2.99
N ARG A 473 -7.31 -9.74 3.68
CA ARG A 473 -6.49 -8.65 3.13
C ARG A 473 -5.01 -8.99 2.92
N LEU A 474 -4.51 -10.04 3.56
CA LEU A 474 -3.14 -10.54 3.35
C LEU A 474 -3.07 -11.45 2.11
N PHE A 475 -4.20 -12.02 1.72
CA PHE A 475 -4.34 -13.01 0.65
C PHE A 475 -5.05 -12.35 -0.55
N GLN A 476 -4.31 -11.51 -1.27
CA GLN A 476 -4.77 -10.80 -2.48
C GLN A 476 -4.04 -11.36 -3.71
N GLY A 477 -4.53 -11.02 -4.91
CA GLY A 477 -3.90 -11.47 -6.17
C GLY A 477 -3.87 -12.99 -6.28
N GLU A 478 -2.70 -13.56 -6.58
CA GLU A 478 -2.49 -15.02 -6.69
C GLU A 478 -2.73 -15.78 -5.39
N HIS A 479 -2.69 -15.10 -4.24
CA HIS A 479 -3.01 -15.72 -2.95
C HIS A 479 -4.51 -15.70 -2.64
N GLN A 480 -5.35 -15.15 -3.54
CA GLN A 480 -6.79 -15.16 -3.36
C GLN A 480 -7.30 -16.61 -3.34
N GLY A 481 -7.83 -17.04 -2.20
CA GLY A 481 -8.32 -18.40 -2.01
C GLY A 481 -7.41 -19.31 -1.18
N VAL A 482 -6.27 -18.81 -0.68
CA VAL A 482 -5.47 -19.54 0.31
C VAL A 482 -6.36 -19.94 1.50
N PRO A 483 -6.48 -21.24 1.82
CA PRO A 483 -7.29 -21.70 2.93
C PRO A 483 -6.69 -21.22 4.26
N VAL A 484 -7.57 -20.73 5.15
CA VAL A 484 -7.19 -20.36 6.51
C VAL A 484 -7.92 -21.27 7.49
N THR A 485 -7.18 -22.08 8.23
CA THR A 485 -7.72 -22.98 9.24
C THR A 485 -7.56 -22.39 10.63
N TYR A 486 -8.62 -22.37 11.43
CA TYR A 486 -8.59 -21.98 12.82
C TYR A 486 -8.67 -23.20 13.73
N THR A 487 -7.81 -23.27 14.73
CA THR A 487 -7.78 -24.32 15.76
C THR A 487 -7.81 -23.70 17.15
N VAL A 488 -8.68 -24.19 18.02
CA VAL A 488 -8.64 -23.87 19.46
C VAL A 488 -8.20 -25.09 20.25
N GLN A 489 -7.29 -24.88 21.19
CA GLN A 489 -6.78 -25.90 22.09
C GLN A 489 -6.88 -25.41 23.54
N THR A 490 -7.51 -26.19 24.42
CA THR A 490 -7.50 -25.92 25.86
C THR A 490 -6.44 -26.75 26.57
N ASN A 491 -5.87 -26.20 27.64
CA ASN A 491 -4.96 -26.94 28.52
C ASN A 491 -5.69 -27.69 29.66
N GLY A 492 -7.02 -27.78 29.60
CA GLY A 492 -7.86 -28.42 30.61
C GLY A 492 -8.12 -27.62 31.90
N LYS A 493 -7.58 -26.40 32.05
CA LYS A 493 -7.92 -25.52 33.19
C LYS A 493 -9.24 -24.78 33.01
N GLU A 494 -9.66 -24.61 31.77
CA GLU A 494 -10.94 -24.02 31.38
C GLU A 494 -11.87 -25.13 30.89
N SER A 495 -13.14 -25.10 31.31
CA SER A 495 -14.16 -26.00 30.77
C SER A 495 -14.88 -25.30 29.63
N LEU A 496 -14.56 -25.71 28.41
CA LEU A 496 -15.24 -25.27 27.19
C LEU A 496 -16.71 -25.70 27.22
N THR A 497 -17.63 -24.74 27.06
CA THR A 497 -19.07 -25.02 27.00
C THR A 497 -19.62 -24.89 25.57
N SER A 498 -19.11 -23.95 24.79
CA SER A 498 -19.50 -23.80 23.38
C SER A 498 -18.45 -23.04 22.57
N LEU A 499 -18.40 -23.32 21.27
CA LEU A 499 -17.62 -22.61 20.28
C LEU A 499 -18.53 -22.25 19.12
N HIS A 500 -18.59 -20.96 18.80
CA HIS A 500 -19.39 -20.40 17.72
C HIS A 500 -18.49 -19.70 16.71
N TYR A 501 -18.69 -19.99 15.43
CA TYR A 501 -18.04 -19.30 14.32
C TYR A 501 -19.09 -18.59 13.47
N GLU A 502 -18.84 -17.31 13.20
CA GLU A 502 -19.60 -16.46 12.29
C GLU A 502 -18.71 -16.06 11.11
N GLY A 503 -19.05 -16.52 9.92
CA GLY A 503 -18.45 -16.14 8.64
C GLY A 503 -19.46 -15.39 7.76
N GLU A 504 -19.01 -14.88 6.62
CA GLU A 504 -19.87 -14.13 5.69
C GLU A 504 -20.96 -15.02 5.08
N SER A 505 -20.58 -16.23 4.64
CA SER A 505 -21.48 -17.20 4.02
C SER A 505 -21.86 -18.37 4.94
N ARG A 506 -21.17 -18.56 6.07
CA ARG A 506 -21.31 -19.75 6.92
C ARG A 506 -21.21 -19.44 8.41
N ASN A 507 -22.17 -19.94 9.18
CA ASN A 507 -22.09 -20.01 10.64
C ASN A 507 -21.94 -21.46 11.09
N ARG A 508 -21.22 -21.69 12.20
CA ARG A 508 -21.03 -23.03 12.77
C ARG A 508 -21.09 -22.97 14.30
N ASP A 509 -22.03 -23.73 14.86
CA ASP A 509 -22.10 -24.02 16.29
C ASP A 509 -21.44 -25.37 16.58
N ILE A 510 -20.47 -25.39 17.48
CA ILE A 510 -19.78 -26.60 17.92
C ILE A 510 -20.06 -26.80 19.42
N LYS A 511 -20.85 -27.84 19.72
CA LYS A 511 -21.10 -28.28 21.09
C LYS A 511 -19.99 -29.21 21.54
N ILE A 512 -19.34 -28.83 22.64
CA ILE A 512 -18.17 -29.54 23.15
C ILE A 512 -18.58 -30.54 24.22
N VAL A 513 -18.13 -31.79 24.04
CA VAL A 513 -18.38 -32.90 24.98
C VAL A 513 -17.02 -33.33 25.57
N ASN A 514 -16.85 -33.17 26.89
CA ASN A 514 -15.69 -33.60 27.69
C ASN A 514 -14.36 -32.80 27.57
N GLY A 515 -14.37 -31.52 27.97
CA GLY A 515 -13.32 -30.86 28.78
C GLY A 515 -11.90 -30.63 28.21
N SER A 516 -11.46 -31.35 27.19
CA SER A 516 -10.19 -31.11 26.49
C SER A 516 -10.47 -31.27 25.01
N VAL A 517 -10.47 -30.14 24.30
CA VAL A 517 -10.95 -30.08 22.93
C VAL A 517 -9.91 -29.41 22.06
N ILE A 518 -9.54 -30.12 20.99
CA ILE A 518 -8.89 -29.59 19.81
C ILE A 518 -9.96 -29.57 18.73
N GLU A 519 -10.43 -28.39 18.35
CA GLU A 519 -11.41 -28.23 17.26
C GLU A 519 -10.79 -27.36 16.19
N SER A 520 -10.90 -27.83 14.94
CA SER A 520 -10.36 -27.17 13.76
C SER A 520 -11.45 -26.96 12.72
N PHE A 521 -11.44 -25.79 12.09
CA PHE A 521 -12.36 -25.45 11.01
C PHE A 521 -11.78 -24.36 10.10
N GLN A 522 -12.18 -24.37 8.84
CA GLN A 522 -11.75 -23.38 7.86
C GLN A 522 -12.58 -22.09 7.96
N LEU A 523 -11.91 -20.95 7.86
CA LEU A 523 -12.51 -19.62 7.82
C LEU A 523 -12.91 -19.25 6.38
N ASP A 524 -14.07 -18.63 6.24
CA ASP A 524 -14.60 -18.13 4.99
C ASP A 524 -13.78 -16.94 4.47
N GLY A 525 -13.10 -17.11 3.33
CA GLY A 525 -12.21 -16.09 2.75
C GLY A 525 -11.08 -15.62 3.69
N GLY A 526 -10.72 -16.44 4.70
CA GLY A 526 -9.75 -16.07 5.73
C GLY A 526 -10.27 -15.07 6.78
N ASN A 527 -11.58 -14.82 6.81
CA ASN A 527 -12.20 -13.88 7.73
C ASN A 527 -13.24 -14.57 8.62
N GLY A 528 -13.50 -13.94 9.77
CA GLY A 528 -14.68 -14.24 10.57
C GLY A 528 -14.50 -13.94 12.04
N ARG A 529 -15.55 -14.25 12.79
CA ARG A 529 -15.63 -14.03 14.22
C ARG A 529 -15.78 -15.35 14.93
N VAL A 530 -14.84 -15.65 15.82
CA VAL A 530 -14.86 -16.84 16.66
C VAL A 530 -15.22 -16.43 18.08
N VAL A 531 -16.30 -16.99 18.60
CA VAL A 531 -16.75 -16.80 19.98
C VAL A 531 -16.61 -18.10 20.74
N TYR A 532 -15.80 -18.06 21.77
CA TYR A 532 -15.58 -19.14 22.70
C TYR A 532 -16.31 -18.81 23.99
N ASN A 533 -17.09 -19.73 24.54
CA ASN A 533 -17.64 -19.61 25.88
C ASN A 533 -17.23 -20.81 26.73
N GLY A 534 -16.94 -20.54 27.99
CA GLY A 534 -16.51 -21.55 28.95
C GLY A 534 -16.78 -21.13 30.39
N THR A 535 -16.30 -21.96 31.31
CA THR A 535 -16.30 -21.66 32.74
C THR A 535 -14.92 -21.86 33.35
N GLU A 536 -14.53 -20.93 34.22
CA GLU A 536 -13.28 -20.97 34.99
C GLU A 536 -13.55 -21.01 36.51
N PRO A 537 -12.74 -21.70 37.32
CA PRO A 537 -12.85 -21.65 38.77
C PRO A 537 -12.49 -20.27 39.33
N ARG A 538 -13.32 -19.70 40.21
CA ARG A 538 -12.97 -18.50 40.97
C ARG A 538 -12.19 -18.86 42.22
N PHE A 539 -10.94 -18.39 42.32
CA PHE A 539 -10.10 -18.59 43.50
C PHE A 539 -10.82 -18.21 44.81
N TRP A 540 -11.46 -17.04 44.87
CA TRP A 540 -12.18 -16.60 46.08
C TRP A 540 -13.45 -17.40 46.39
N GLY A 541 -14.17 -17.86 45.36
CA GLY A 541 -15.31 -18.76 45.55
C GLY A 541 -14.87 -20.09 46.16
N VAL A 542 -13.81 -20.69 45.61
CA VAL A 542 -13.20 -21.92 46.14
C VAL A 542 -12.74 -21.73 47.59
N VAL A 543 -12.04 -20.63 47.89
CA VAL A 543 -11.60 -20.30 49.25
C VAL A 543 -12.79 -20.10 50.20
N PHE A 544 -13.86 -19.44 49.76
CA PHE A 544 -15.06 -19.22 50.54
C PHE A 544 -15.76 -20.53 50.93
N TYR A 545 -16.01 -21.41 49.96
CA TYR A 545 -16.63 -22.72 50.24
C TYR A 545 -15.72 -23.64 51.04
N PHE A 546 -14.41 -23.60 50.81
CA PHE A 546 -13.45 -24.33 51.64
C PHE A 546 -13.49 -23.83 53.09
N THR A 547 -13.58 -22.51 53.30
CA THR A 547 -13.69 -21.90 54.62
C THR A 547 -14.99 -22.33 55.32
N ILE A 548 -16.12 -22.33 54.60
CA ILE A 548 -17.39 -22.84 55.14
C ILE A 548 -17.27 -24.30 55.54
N ALA A 549 -16.69 -25.15 54.68
CA ALA A 549 -16.52 -26.57 54.97
C ALA A 549 -15.68 -26.80 56.24
N VAL A 550 -14.58 -26.06 56.40
CA VAL A 550 -13.75 -26.10 57.60
C VAL A 550 -14.53 -25.65 58.84
N LEU A 551 -15.32 -24.58 58.75
CA LEU A 551 -16.15 -24.10 59.86
C LEU A 551 -17.25 -25.09 60.26
N VAL A 552 -17.89 -25.76 59.30
CA VAL A 552 -18.88 -26.80 59.56
C VAL A 552 -18.25 -27.99 60.28
N VAL A 553 -17.11 -28.48 59.79
CA VAL A 553 -16.38 -29.58 60.43
C VAL A 553 -15.94 -29.20 61.85
N ALA A 554 -15.38 -27.99 62.04
CA ALA A 554 -15.00 -27.50 63.35
C ALA A 554 -16.21 -27.37 64.29
N GLY A 555 -17.36 -26.91 63.79
CA GLY A 555 -18.61 -26.83 64.54
C GLY A 555 -19.12 -28.20 64.99
N VAL A 556 -19.12 -29.19 64.09
CA VAL A 556 -19.51 -30.59 64.38
C VAL A 556 -18.56 -31.20 65.42
N VAL A 557 -17.24 -31.04 65.25
CA VAL A 557 -16.25 -31.53 66.22
C VAL A 557 -16.46 -30.87 67.58
N THR A 558 -16.68 -29.55 67.63
CA THR A 558 -16.92 -28.83 68.88
C THR A 558 -18.21 -29.29 69.56
N LEU A 559 -19.27 -29.54 68.80
CA LEU A 559 -20.52 -30.10 69.30
C LEU A 559 -20.32 -31.51 69.87
N ILE A 560 -19.60 -32.38 69.17
CA ILE A 560 -19.26 -33.73 69.65
C ILE A 560 -18.45 -33.68 70.94
N VAL A 561 -17.44 -32.80 71.01
CA VAL A 561 -16.61 -32.59 72.20
C VAL A 561 -17.46 -32.05 73.37
N PHE A 562 -18.36 -31.10 73.12
CA PHE A 562 -19.28 -30.56 74.12
C PHE A 562 -20.22 -31.65 74.65
N LEU A 563 -20.85 -32.43 73.77
CA LEU A 563 -21.73 -33.53 74.13
C LEU A 563 -21.00 -34.61 74.93
N ARG A 564 -19.76 -34.97 74.55
CA ARG A 564 -18.91 -35.90 75.32
C ARG A 564 -18.54 -35.35 76.70
N ARG A 565 -18.13 -34.09 76.80
CA ARG A 565 -17.79 -33.47 78.10
C ARG A 565 -19.00 -33.40 79.02
N ARG A 566 -20.18 -33.10 78.48
CA ARG A 566 -21.44 -33.06 79.24
C ARG A 566 -21.88 -34.44 79.70
N ALA A 567 -21.77 -35.46 78.84
CA ALA A 567 -22.02 -36.86 79.17
C ALA A 567 -21.14 -37.37 80.32
N ILE A 568 -19.85 -37.02 80.31
CA ILE A 568 -18.91 -37.34 81.40
C ILE A 568 -19.30 -36.62 82.70
N ARG A 569 -19.71 -35.34 82.63
CA ARG A 569 -20.11 -34.55 83.81
C ARG A 569 -21.41 -35.00 84.45
N GLU A 570 -22.33 -35.54 83.65
CA GLU A 570 -23.66 -36.02 84.09
C GLU A 570 -23.68 -37.53 84.37
N GLY A 571 -22.55 -38.25 84.22
CA GLY A 571 -22.44 -39.70 84.47
C GLY A 571 -23.27 -40.56 83.52
N LYS A 572 -23.57 -40.07 82.31
CA LYS A 572 -24.46 -40.71 81.32
C LYS A 572 -23.72 -41.01 80.02
N SER A 573 -24.25 -41.96 79.24
CA SER A 573 -23.83 -42.18 77.85
C SER A 573 -24.15 -40.95 76.98
N THR A 574 -23.34 -40.66 75.96
CA THR A 574 -23.57 -39.57 74.99
C THR A 574 -24.96 -39.64 74.34
N LYS A 575 -25.50 -40.85 74.12
CA LYS A 575 -26.89 -41.05 73.65
C LYS A 575 -27.92 -40.55 74.68
N GLY A 576 -27.65 -40.73 75.97
CA GLY A 576 -28.54 -40.30 77.06
C GLY A 576 -28.56 -38.79 77.32
N VAL A 577 -27.51 -38.07 76.91
CA VAL A 577 -27.48 -36.58 76.96
C VAL A 577 -28.21 -35.97 75.77
N LEU A 578 -28.09 -36.59 74.60
CA LEU A 578 -28.82 -36.20 73.39
C LEU A 578 -30.34 -36.36 73.56
N SER A 579 -30.81 -37.48 74.13
CA SER A 579 -32.23 -37.69 74.42
C SER A 579 -32.79 -36.67 75.42
N GLN A 580 -32.01 -36.28 76.44
CA GLN A 580 -32.42 -35.23 77.40
C GLN A 580 -32.41 -33.82 76.81
N LEU A 581 -31.52 -33.52 75.87
CA LEU A 581 -31.52 -32.25 75.15
C LEU A 581 -32.70 -32.14 74.17
N ALA A 582 -33.13 -33.25 73.60
CA ALA A 582 -34.36 -33.34 72.82
C ALA A 582 -35.61 -33.18 73.71
N GLU A 583 -35.67 -33.85 74.87
CA GLU A 583 -36.76 -33.68 75.86
C GLU A 583 -36.85 -32.25 76.43
N LYS A 584 -35.73 -31.53 76.57
CA LYS A 584 -35.72 -30.15 77.10
C LYS A 584 -36.10 -29.08 76.08
N LYS A 585 -36.18 -29.43 74.79
CA LYS A 585 -36.57 -28.50 73.74
C LYS A 585 -38.05 -28.74 73.45
N GLU A 586 -38.91 -28.18 74.30
CA GLU A 586 -40.30 -27.91 73.89
C GLU A 586 -40.23 -26.90 72.73
N LEU A 587 -40.20 -27.42 71.50
CA LEU A 587 -40.57 -26.69 70.31
C LEU A 587 -42.09 -26.77 70.19
N PRO A 588 -42.80 -25.64 70.03
CA PRO A 588 -44.25 -25.66 70.00
C PRO A 588 -44.71 -26.31 68.68
N GLY A 589 -45.24 -27.54 68.75
CA GLY A 589 -46.05 -28.11 67.66
C GLY A 589 -45.85 -29.58 67.28
N GLU A 590 -44.84 -30.29 67.78
CA GLU A 590 -44.60 -31.70 67.40
C GLU A 590 -44.80 -32.68 68.57
N THR A 591 -45.33 -33.87 68.27
CA THR A 591 -45.60 -34.88 69.29
C THR A 591 -44.33 -35.65 69.69
N PRO A 592 -44.22 -36.17 70.93
CA PRO A 592 -43.00 -36.79 71.46
C PRO A 592 -42.46 -38.00 70.67
N GLU A 593 -43.28 -38.64 69.84
CA GLU A 593 -42.88 -39.77 68.98
C GLU A 593 -42.13 -39.29 67.72
N GLU A 594 -42.55 -38.19 67.10
CA GLU A 594 -41.98 -37.67 65.84
C GLU A 594 -40.58 -37.08 66.05
N ALA A 595 -40.34 -36.40 67.17
CA ALA A 595 -39.03 -35.87 67.54
C ALA A 595 -38.00 -36.98 67.87
N ARG A 596 -38.47 -38.17 68.29
CA ARG A 596 -37.63 -39.31 68.66
C ARG A 596 -37.15 -40.08 67.43
N GLU A 597 -38.03 -40.23 66.44
CA GLU A 597 -37.74 -40.90 65.16
C GLU A 597 -36.76 -40.09 64.29
N SER A 598 -36.91 -38.75 64.26
CA SER A 598 -35.98 -37.82 63.59
C SER A 598 -34.54 -37.89 64.12
N VAL A 599 -34.37 -38.02 65.45
CA VAL A 599 -33.05 -38.12 66.08
C VAL A 599 -32.41 -39.49 65.88
N GLU A 600 -33.19 -40.57 65.82
CA GLU A 600 -32.69 -41.91 65.49
C GLU A 600 -32.27 -42.04 64.02
N ASP A 601 -32.98 -41.40 63.08
CA ASP A 601 -32.60 -41.39 61.67
C ASP A 601 -31.28 -40.62 61.43
N ILE A 602 -31.09 -39.47 62.11
CA ILE A 602 -29.83 -38.70 62.07
C ILE A 602 -28.66 -39.49 62.70
N LEU A 603 -28.91 -40.24 63.77
CA LEU A 603 -27.88 -41.09 64.41
C LEU A 603 -27.53 -42.35 63.61
N SER A 604 -28.37 -42.77 62.66
CA SER A 604 -28.10 -43.91 61.77
C SER A 604 -27.26 -43.53 60.54
N LYS A 605 -27.19 -42.23 60.22
CA LYS A 605 -26.51 -41.66 59.04
C LYS A 605 -25.18 -40.95 59.37
N LEU A 606 -24.85 -40.83 60.66
CA LEU A 606 -23.52 -40.49 61.19
C LEU A 606 -22.74 -41.77 61.47
#